data_AF-A0A957X5F1-F1
#
_entry.id   AF-A0A957X5F1-F1
#
_cell.length_a   1.000
_cell.length_b   1.000
_cell.length_c   1.000
_cell.angle_alpha   90.00
_cell.angle_beta   90.00
_cell.angle_gamma   90.00
#
_symmetry.space_group_name_H-M   'P 1'
#
loop_
_entity.id
_entity.type
_entity.pdbx_description
1 polymer ?
#
loop_
_entity_poly.entity_id
_entity_poly.type
_entity_poly.pdbx_seq_one_letter_code
_entity_poly.pdbx_strand_id
1 'polypeptide(L)'
;MMDARIGGLQQELEAAHIQFVDIAGRLDPAKRDAAGVCGEWSPREVAAHLVGWDASVKQLIDDIENFEPPYDVHGFNQRSVAARADRAWRTVMSELSTNFTELTQALATVTPDMRIY
;
A
#
# COMPACT_ATOMS: atom_id res chain seq x y z
N MET A 1 10.80 -10.75 -22.71
CA MET A 1 9.31 -10.68 -22.82
C MET A 1 8.65 -10.63 -21.43
N MET A 2 9.19 -11.29 -20.40
CA MET A 2 8.76 -11.16 -18.99
C MET A 2 9.29 -9.90 -18.29
N ASP A 3 10.55 -9.53 -18.51
CA ASP A 3 11.14 -8.33 -17.89
C ASP A 3 10.44 -7.02 -18.31
N ALA A 4 10.00 -6.95 -19.57
CA ALA A 4 9.21 -5.82 -20.08
C ALA A 4 7.85 -5.71 -19.38
N ARG A 5 7.27 -6.83 -18.92
CA ARG A 5 6.00 -6.84 -18.18
C ARG A 5 6.20 -6.42 -16.72
N ILE A 6 7.28 -6.89 -16.07
CA ILE A 6 7.64 -6.46 -14.71
C ILE A 6 7.91 -4.95 -14.69
N GLY A 7 8.72 -4.44 -15.63
CA GLY A 7 8.98 -3.01 -15.76
C GLY A 7 7.72 -2.18 -16.03
N GLY A 8 6.78 -2.69 -16.83
CA GLY A 8 5.49 -2.04 -17.05
C GLY A 8 4.65 -1.93 -15.77
N LEU A 9 4.54 -3.01 -14.99
CA LEU A 9 3.80 -3.01 -13.73
C LEU A 9 4.43 -2.08 -12.68
N GLN A 10 5.77 -2.00 -12.62
CA GLN A 10 6.47 -1.07 -11.73
C GLN A 10 6.14 0.39 -12.08
N GLN A 11 6.12 0.73 -13.37
CA GLN A 11 5.74 2.08 -13.83
C GLN A 11 4.27 2.41 -13.55
N GLU A 12 3.37 1.44 -13.76
CA GLU A 12 1.94 1.61 -13.44
C GLU A 12 1.73 1.84 -11.93
N LEU A 13 2.42 1.08 -11.09
CA LEU A 13 2.38 1.23 -9.63
C LEU A 13 2.91 2.61 -9.19
N GLU A 14 4.05 3.05 -9.73
CA GLU A 14 4.61 4.37 -9.43
C GLU A 14 3.66 5.50 -9.85
N ALA A 15 3.11 5.43 -11.05
CA ALA A 15 2.13 6.40 -11.52
C ALA A 15 0.88 6.44 -10.64
N ALA A 16 0.36 5.29 -10.24
CA ALA A 16 -0.81 5.19 -9.36
C ALA A 16 -0.52 5.78 -7.97
N HIS A 17 0.66 5.50 -7.39
CA HIS A 17 1.07 6.07 -6.11
C HIS A 17 1.18 7.60 -6.17
N ILE A 18 1.87 8.13 -7.19
CA ILE A 18 2.00 9.59 -7.40
C ILE A 18 0.61 10.23 -7.52
N GLN A 19 -0.28 9.64 -8.31
CA GLN A 19 -1.63 10.14 -8.48
C GLN A 19 -2.43 10.12 -7.15
N PHE A 20 -2.33 9.02 -6.39
CA PHE A 20 -2.98 8.91 -5.10
C PHE A 20 -2.50 10.00 -4.13
N VAL A 21 -1.18 10.18 -4.01
CA VAL A 21 -0.58 11.16 -3.09
C VAL A 21 -0.95 12.60 -3.48
N ASP A 22 -0.98 12.93 -4.78
CA ASP A 22 -1.44 14.25 -5.24
C ASP A 22 -2.90 14.51 -4.84
N ILE A 23 -3.80 13.57 -5.14
CA ILE A 23 -5.22 13.71 -4.81
C ILE A 23 -5.40 13.79 -3.29
N ALA A 24 -4.74 12.92 -2.53
CA ALA A 24 -4.79 12.90 -1.07
C ALA A 24 -4.27 14.22 -0.47
N GLY A 25 -3.21 14.80 -1.03
CA GLY A 25 -2.65 16.08 -0.61
C GLY A 25 -3.61 17.27 -0.80
N ARG A 26 -4.50 17.17 -1.79
CA ARG A 26 -5.50 18.19 -2.13
C ARG A 26 -6.82 18.05 -1.37
N LEU A 27 -6.99 16.99 -0.58
CA LEU A 27 -8.19 16.81 0.24
C LEU A 27 -8.31 17.92 1.29
N ASP A 28 -9.53 18.45 1.39
CA ASP A 28 -9.95 19.31 2.49
C ASP A 28 -9.61 18.64 3.83
N PRO A 29 -8.85 19.31 4.72
CA PRO A 29 -8.51 18.77 6.03
C PRO A 29 -9.70 18.22 6.81
N ALA A 30 -10.89 18.84 6.69
CA ALA A 30 -12.11 18.40 7.39
C ALA A 30 -12.63 17.03 6.91
N LYS A 31 -12.22 16.58 5.72
CA LYS A 31 -12.66 15.31 5.12
C LYS A 31 -11.71 14.15 5.36
N ARG A 32 -10.49 14.40 5.81
CA ARG A 32 -9.42 13.38 5.93
C ARG A 32 -9.79 12.25 6.90
N ASP A 33 -10.53 12.59 7.95
CA ASP A 33 -10.99 11.67 8.99
C ASP A 33 -12.51 11.43 8.95
N ALA A 34 -13.21 12.02 7.97
CA ALA A 34 -14.65 11.84 7.85
C ALA A 34 -14.95 10.45 7.27
N ALA A 35 -15.55 9.58 8.09
CA ALA A 35 -16.13 8.32 7.63
C ALA A 35 -17.23 8.59 6.58
N GLY A 36 -17.50 7.64 5.69
CA GLY A 36 -18.50 7.82 4.63
C GLY A 36 -17.93 8.37 3.31
N VAL A 37 -16.75 8.98 3.33
CA VAL A 37 -16.15 9.63 2.14
C VAL A 37 -15.62 8.60 1.15
N CYS A 38 -15.10 7.47 1.62
CA CYS A 38 -14.58 6.38 0.81
C CYS A 38 -15.37 5.09 1.05
N GLY A 39 -16.70 5.17 0.91
CA GLY A 39 -17.59 4.10 1.36
C GLY A 39 -17.70 4.13 2.88
N GLU A 40 -17.57 3.00 3.57
CA GLU A 40 -17.57 2.98 5.04
C GLU A 40 -16.32 3.63 5.66
N TRP A 41 -15.23 3.75 4.90
CA TRP A 41 -13.94 4.23 5.36
C TRP A 41 -13.76 5.74 5.17
N SER A 42 -12.99 6.36 6.05
CA SER A 42 -12.41 7.68 5.86
C SER A 42 -11.20 7.61 4.91
N PRO A 43 -10.77 8.74 4.32
CA PRO A 43 -9.55 8.78 3.52
C PRO A 43 -8.31 8.33 4.29
N ARG A 44 -8.20 8.66 5.59
CA ARG A 44 -7.07 8.23 6.44
C ARG A 44 -7.02 6.71 6.54
N GLU A 45 -8.17 6.07 6.67
CA GLU A 45 -8.28 4.62 6.76
C GLU A 45 -7.95 3.94 5.44
N VAL A 46 -8.35 4.52 4.31
CA VAL A 46 -7.91 4.04 2.98
C VAL A 46 -6.39 4.14 2.84
N ALA A 47 -5.78 5.25 3.26
CA ALA A 47 -4.31 5.35 3.27
C ALA A 47 -3.69 4.29 4.19
N ALA A 48 -4.29 4.00 5.35
CA ALA A 48 -3.82 2.95 6.26
C ALA A 48 -3.90 1.54 5.62
N HIS A 49 -4.90 1.26 4.77
CA HIS A 49 -4.94 0.02 3.99
C HIS A 49 -3.71 -0.09 3.08
N LEU A 50 -3.40 0.98 2.34
CA LEU A 50 -2.27 0.99 1.41
C LEU A 50 -0.94 0.79 2.13
N VAL A 51 -0.74 1.41 3.30
CA VAL A 51 0.45 1.15 4.12
C VAL A 51 0.59 -0.35 4.43
N GLY A 52 -0.51 -1.00 4.79
CA GLY A 52 -0.53 -2.45 5.04
C GLY A 52 -0.20 -3.26 3.79
N TRP A 53 -0.82 -2.95 2.66
CA TRP A 53 -0.60 -3.67 1.40
C TRP A 53 0.83 -3.52 0.89
N ASP A 54 1.41 -2.32 0.96
CA ASP A 54 2.81 -2.11 0.57
C ASP A 54 3.76 -2.96 1.40
N ALA A 55 3.54 -3.02 2.72
CA ALA A 55 4.33 -3.87 3.63
C ALA A 55 4.13 -5.36 3.34
N SER A 56 2.90 -5.79 3.03
CA SER A 56 2.59 -7.19 2.73
C SER A 56 3.25 -7.66 1.43
N VAL A 57 3.21 -6.84 0.38
CA VAL A 57 3.90 -7.17 -0.88
C VAL A 57 5.41 -7.19 -0.69
N LYS A 58 5.96 -6.25 0.09
CA LYS A 58 7.38 -6.30 0.44
C LYS A 58 7.74 -7.58 1.20
N GLN A 59 6.93 -7.98 2.18
CA GLN A 59 7.14 -9.22 2.93
C GLN A 59 7.11 -10.46 2.02
N LEU A 60 6.20 -10.49 1.05
CA LEU A 60 6.20 -11.54 0.03
C LEU A 60 7.52 -11.60 -0.72
N ILE A 61 8.06 -10.45 -1.15
CA ILE A 61 9.33 -10.39 -1.88
C ILE A 61 10.51 -10.85 -1.00
N ASP A 62 10.51 -10.44 0.27
CA ASP A 62 11.58 -10.76 1.22
C ASP A 62 11.61 -12.26 1.62
N ASP A 63 10.44 -12.92 1.69
CA ASP A 63 10.32 -14.32 2.14
C ASP A 63 9.16 -15.05 1.46
N ILE A 64 9.31 -15.37 0.17
CA ILE A 64 8.28 -16.05 -0.63
C ILE A 64 7.89 -17.40 -0.02
N GLU A 65 8.85 -18.15 0.53
CA GLU A 65 8.62 -19.52 1.01
C GLU A 65 7.71 -19.58 2.24
N ASN A 66 7.79 -18.57 3.11
CA ASN A 66 7.00 -18.51 4.35
C ASN A 66 5.92 -17.43 4.33
N PHE A 67 5.72 -16.75 3.18
CA PHE A 67 4.68 -15.74 3.07
C PHE A 67 3.29 -16.37 3.15
N GLU A 68 2.49 -15.91 4.11
CA GLU A 68 1.07 -16.22 4.19
C GLU A 68 0.26 -15.07 3.56
N PRO A 69 -0.39 -15.29 2.41
CA PRO A 69 -1.22 -14.26 1.81
C PRO A 69 -2.38 -13.86 2.73
N PRO A 70 -2.74 -12.58 2.81
CA PRO A 70 -3.93 -12.15 3.54
C PRO A 70 -5.20 -12.55 2.77
N TYR A 71 -5.63 -13.82 2.91
CA TYR A 71 -6.83 -14.36 2.25
C TYR A 71 -8.11 -13.65 2.70
N ASP A 72 -8.15 -13.17 3.96
CA ASP A 72 -9.19 -12.29 4.47
C ASP A 72 -8.80 -10.81 4.25
N VAL A 73 -9.11 -10.30 3.06
CA VAL A 73 -8.86 -8.91 2.66
C VAL A 73 -9.54 -7.90 3.59
N HIS A 74 -10.77 -8.20 4.03
CA HIS A 74 -11.53 -7.28 4.87
C HIS A 74 -10.92 -7.21 6.27
N GLY A 75 -10.64 -8.36 6.90
CA GLY A 75 -9.94 -8.39 8.19
C GLY A 75 -8.54 -7.82 8.12
N PHE A 76 -7.82 -7.99 7.00
CA PHE A 76 -6.51 -7.37 6.78
C PHE A 76 -6.60 -5.83 6.77
N ASN A 77 -7.57 -5.28 6.04
CA ASN A 77 -7.84 -3.84 6.02
C ASN A 77 -8.21 -3.31 7.41
N GLN A 78 -9.12 -4.01 8.12
CA GLN A 78 -9.48 -3.67 9.50
C GLN A 78 -8.28 -3.64 10.45
N ARG A 79 -7.40 -4.65 10.39
CA ARG A 79 -6.16 -4.68 11.18
C ARG A 79 -5.22 -3.54 10.82
N SER A 80 -5.10 -3.23 9.53
CA SER A 80 -4.26 -2.13 9.04
C SER A 80 -4.74 -0.76 9.54
N VAL A 81 -6.06 -0.57 9.61
CA VAL A 81 -6.68 0.61 10.24
C VAL A 81 -6.46 0.62 11.75
N ALA A 82 -6.74 -0.49 12.43
CA ALA A 82 -6.63 -0.59 13.89
C ALA A 82 -5.20 -0.30 14.38
N ALA A 83 -4.18 -0.79 13.66
CA ALA A 83 -2.76 -0.53 13.96
C ALA A 83 -2.38 0.96 13.90
N ARG A 84 -3.21 1.79 13.26
CA ARG A 84 -2.99 3.23 13.06
C ARG A 84 -4.12 4.08 13.62
N ALA A 85 -4.97 3.52 14.47
CA ALA A 85 -6.17 4.21 14.97
C ALA A 85 -5.83 5.52 15.69
N ASP A 86 -4.69 5.58 16.38
CA ASP A 86 -4.18 6.73 17.12
C ASP A 86 -3.30 7.68 16.28
N ARG A 87 -3.06 7.37 15.00
CA ARG A 87 -2.16 8.14 14.13
C ARG A 87 -2.92 9.21 13.37
N ALA A 88 -2.40 10.43 13.39
CA ALA A 88 -2.91 11.53 12.59
C ALA A 88 -2.67 11.30 11.08
N TRP A 89 -3.50 11.90 10.23
CA TRP A 89 -3.38 11.87 8.76
C TRP A 89 -1.95 12.02 8.25
N ARG A 90 -1.23 13.06 8.69
CA ARG A 90 0.14 13.35 8.25
C ARG A 90 1.10 12.19 8.56
N THR A 91 0.91 11.53 9.69
CA THR A 91 1.73 10.37 10.09
C THR A 91 1.44 9.18 9.19
N VAL A 92 0.17 8.89 8.91
CA VAL A 92 -0.22 7.78 8.02
C VAL A 92 0.29 8.01 6.59
N MET A 93 0.17 9.22 6.06
CA MET A 93 0.70 9.56 4.73
C MET A 93 2.23 9.50 4.67
N SER A 94 2.91 9.90 5.75
CA SER A 94 4.38 9.75 5.84
C SER A 94 4.79 8.29 5.85
N GLU A 95 4.05 7.45 6.59
CA GLU A 95 4.30 6.00 6.64
C GLU A 95 4.04 5.35 5.28
N LEU A 96 2.99 5.77 4.56
CA LEU A 96 2.71 5.31 3.20
C LEU A 96 3.87 5.64 2.25
N SER A 97 4.41 6.85 2.31
CA SER A 97 5.57 7.24 1.49
C SER A 97 6.81 6.40 1.81
N THR A 98 7.05 6.09 3.09
CA THR A 98 8.15 5.22 3.51
C THR A 98 7.96 3.81 2.98
N ASN A 99 6.81 3.19 3.23
CA ASN A 99 6.52 1.82 2.78
C ASN A 99 6.57 1.68 1.26
N PHE A 100 6.09 2.69 0.53
CA PHE A 100 6.20 2.68 -0.93
C PHE A 100 7.65 2.74 -1.42
N THR A 101 8.50 3.55 -0.74
CA THR A 101 9.93 3.60 -1.03
C THR A 101 10.60 2.25 -0.77
N GLU A 102 10.27 1.60 0.34
CA GLU A 102 10.80 0.27 0.67
C GLU A 102 10.30 -0.82 -0.29
N LEU A 103 9.02 -0.75 -0.69
CA LEU A 103 8.44 -1.66 -1.67
C LEU A 103 9.10 -1.50 -3.03
N THR A 104 9.31 -0.28 -3.51
CA THR A 104 9.97 -0.05 -4.81
C THR A 104 11.42 -0.55 -4.82
N GLN A 105 12.13 -0.41 -3.70
CA GLN A 105 13.45 -1.01 -3.52
C GLN A 105 13.41 -2.54 -3.56
N ALA A 106 12.44 -3.17 -2.88
CA ALA A 106 12.25 -4.61 -2.93
C ALA A 106 11.86 -5.10 -4.35
N LEU A 107 10.98 -4.37 -5.04
CA LEU A 107 10.57 -4.70 -6.40
C LEU A 107 11.75 -4.69 -7.40
N ALA A 108 12.80 -3.91 -7.13
CA ALA A 108 14.01 -3.91 -7.96
C ALA A 108 14.81 -5.22 -7.87
N THR A 109 14.55 -6.08 -6.87
CA THR A 109 15.19 -7.38 -6.71
C THR A 109 14.38 -8.53 -7.32
N VAL A 110 13.13 -8.26 -7.75
CA VAL A 110 12.24 -9.28 -8.29
C VAL A 110 12.76 -9.83 -9.61
N THR A 111 12.87 -11.15 -9.70
CA THR A 111 13.29 -11.87 -10.91
C THR A 111 12.16 -12.77 -11.44
N PRO A 112 12.19 -13.19 -12.72
CA PRO A 112 11.20 -14.11 -13.29
C PRO A 112 11.09 -15.49 -12.62
N ASP A 113 12.09 -15.86 -11.80
CA ASP A 113 12.17 -17.14 -11.10
C ASP A 113 11.50 -17.09 -9.72
N MET A 114 11.24 -15.89 -9.18
CA MET A 114 10.48 -15.69 -7.95
C MET A 114 8.99 -15.98 -8.21
N ARG A 115 8.50 -17.13 -7.73
CA ARG A 115 7.12 -17.60 -7.95
C ARG A 115 6.55 -18.23 -6.68
N ILE A 116 5.28 -17.94 -6.42
CA ILE A 116 4.47 -18.67 -5.45
C ILE A 116 3.93 -19.92 -6.17
N TYR A 117 4.14 -21.10 -5.60
CA TYR A 117 3.67 -22.38 -6.14
C TYR A 117 2.33 -22.79 -5.55
#